data_AF-X1JGY1-F1
#
_entry.id   AF-X1JGY1-F1
#
_cell.length_a   1.000
_cell.length_b   1.000
_cell.length_c   1.000
_cell.angle_alpha   90.00
_cell.angle_beta   90.00
_cell.angle_gamma   90.00
#
_symmetry.space_group_name_H-M   'P 1'
#
loop_
_entity.id
_entity.type
_entity.pdbx_description
1 polymer ?
#
loop_
_entity_poly.entity_id
_entity_poly.type
_entity_poly.pdbx_seq_one_letter_code
_entity_poly.pdbx_strand_id
1 'polypeptide(L)'
;TGFSREDAVGQYCFDVFRASICQSDCALRHTLETGEQVVNQAANIITKAGRQVPISISTAVLRDETGEVIGGVETFRDLSALEVLRKELAQRYSFEDIVSKNHRMLEIFRILPDVAESDCTVLIQGPSGSGKELLARALHNLSRRREGPYVAVNCGALPETLLESELFGYVKGAFTGADRDKPGRFALAEAGTLLLDEVGDLAPALQIKLLRVLEERAYEPLGATASVQADVRVIAATHRDLARSVEEGTFRQD
;
A
#
# COMPACT_ATOMS: atom_id res chain seq x y z
N THR A 1 6.38 -7.17 -33.89
CA THR A 1 7.61 -6.37 -34.16
C THR A 1 7.36 -5.21 -35.11
N GLY A 2 6.42 -5.32 -36.05
CA GLY A 2 6.13 -4.25 -37.03
C GLY A 2 7.05 -4.25 -38.24
N PHE A 3 7.86 -5.30 -38.42
CA PHE A 3 8.63 -5.59 -39.62
C PHE A 3 7.84 -6.56 -40.51
N SER A 4 7.84 -6.34 -41.81
CA SER A 4 7.29 -7.30 -42.78
C SER A 4 8.26 -8.46 -42.99
N ARG A 5 7.80 -9.52 -43.67
CA ARG A 5 8.66 -10.64 -44.06
C ARG A 5 9.83 -10.16 -44.92
N GLU A 6 9.56 -9.27 -45.88
CA GLU A 6 10.57 -8.73 -46.80
C GLU A 6 11.62 -7.90 -46.07
N ASP A 7 11.23 -7.18 -45.02
CA ASP A 7 12.16 -6.40 -44.19
C ASP A 7 13.07 -7.29 -43.31
N ALA A 8 12.65 -8.51 -43.01
CA ALA A 8 13.33 -9.38 -42.03
C ALA A 8 14.25 -10.43 -42.68
N VAL A 9 13.96 -10.86 -43.91
CA VAL A 9 14.76 -11.87 -44.60
C VAL A 9 16.15 -11.32 -44.94
N GLY A 10 17.19 -12.07 -44.56
CA GLY A 10 18.58 -11.68 -44.77
C GLY A 10 19.15 -10.68 -43.75
N GLN A 11 18.33 -10.25 -42.78
CA GLN A 11 18.77 -9.39 -41.68
C GLN A 11 19.13 -10.23 -40.44
N TYR A 12 19.95 -9.67 -39.56
CA TYR A 12 20.21 -10.30 -38.26
C TYR A 12 19.02 -10.15 -37.32
N CYS A 13 18.77 -11.17 -36.49
CA CYS A 13 17.67 -11.14 -35.52
C CYS A 13 17.78 -9.97 -34.55
N PHE A 14 19.00 -9.57 -34.15
CA PHE A 14 19.21 -8.43 -33.26
C PHE A 14 18.85 -7.09 -33.91
N ASP A 15 18.91 -6.96 -35.23
CA ASP A 15 18.51 -5.73 -35.94
C ASP A 15 16.98 -5.59 -36.04
N VAL A 16 16.30 -6.73 -36.19
CA VAL A 16 14.84 -6.84 -36.37
C VAL A 16 14.10 -6.82 -35.03
N PHE A 17 14.54 -7.62 -34.05
CA PHE A 17 13.84 -7.80 -32.77
C PHE A 17 14.43 -6.96 -31.65
N ARG A 18 15.73 -6.65 -31.70
CA ARG A 18 16.41 -5.82 -30.69
C ARG A 18 16.09 -6.28 -29.27
N ALA A 19 16.14 -7.59 -29.04
CA ALA A 19 15.79 -8.15 -27.74
C ALA A 19 16.82 -7.73 -26.69
N SER A 20 16.38 -7.55 -25.46
CA SER A 20 17.23 -7.15 -24.31
C SER A 20 18.40 -8.12 -24.07
N ILE A 21 18.28 -9.36 -24.52
CA ILE A 21 19.29 -10.42 -24.35
C ILE A 21 20.34 -10.47 -25.47
N CYS A 22 20.13 -9.77 -26.60
CA CYS A 22 20.95 -9.90 -27.81
C CYS A 22 22.43 -9.51 -27.61
N GLN A 23 22.75 -8.73 -26.57
CA GLN A 23 24.12 -8.24 -26.32
C GLN A 23 24.95 -9.12 -25.39
N SER A 24 24.32 -9.91 -24.51
CA SER A 24 25.01 -10.61 -23.43
C SER A 24 24.71 -12.10 -23.37
N ASP A 25 23.51 -12.53 -23.78
CA ASP A 25 23.03 -13.89 -23.51
C ASP A 25 22.07 -14.35 -24.63
N CYS A 26 22.60 -14.46 -25.85
CA CYS A 26 21.81 -14.80 -27.03
C CYS A 26 21.37 -16.28 -27.00
N ALA A 27 20.08 -16.50 -26.77
CA ALA A 27 19.45 -17.84 -26.71
C ALA A 27 19.79 -18.71 -27.93
N LEU A 28 19.76 -18.12 -29.13
CA LEU A 28 20.01 -18.84 -30.38
C LEU A 28 21.48 -19.25 -30.51
N ARG A 29 22.41 -18.37 -30.09
CA ARG A 29 23.85 -18.69 -30.07
C ARG A 29 24.11 -19.84 -29.11
N HIS A 30 23.57 -19.76 -27.89
CA HIS A 30 23.70 -20.83 -26.90
C HIS A 30 23.22 -22.16 -27.46
N THR A 31 22.03 -22.22 -28.06
CA THR A 31 21.49 -23.46 -28.64
C THR A 31 22.31 -24.00 -29.81
N LEU A 32 22.89 -23.14 -30.64
CA LEU A 32 23.76 -23.57 -31.74
C LEU A 32 25.10 -24.11 -31.25
N GLU A 33 25.66 -23.53 -30.19
CA GLU A 33 26.96 -23.93 -29.63
C GLU A 33 26.87 -25.19 -28.75
N THR A 34 25.82 -25.30 -27.94
CA THR A 34 25.66 -26.40 -26.97
C THR A 34 24.80 -27.54 -27.50
N GLY A 35 23.94 -27.27 -28.49
CA GLY A 35 22.90 -28.20 -28.93
C GLY A 35 21.71 -28.30 -27.98
N GLU A 36 21.73 -27.60 -26.83
CA GLU A 36 20.66 -27.61 -25.84
C GLU A 36 19.57 -26.59 -26.19
N GLN A 37 18.31 -27.03 -26.09
CA GLN A 37 17.17 -26.17 -26.36
C GLN A 37 16.95 -25.19 -25.20
N VAL A 38 16.75 -23.91 -25.52
CA VAL A 38 16.29 -22.91 -24.54
C VAL A 38 14.78 -22.80 -24.68
N VAL A 39 14.07 -22.90 -23.55
CA VAL A 39 12.60 -22.90 -23.54
C VAL A 39 12.08 -21.81 -22.62
N ASN A 40 11.16 -21.00 -23.15
CA ASN A 40 10.44 -19.96 -22.44
C ASN A 40 11.33 -18.88 -21.77
N GLN A 41 12.49 -18.55 -22.33
CA GLN A 41 13.33 -17.48 -21.79
C GLN A 41 12.64 -16.13 -21.97
N ALA A 42 12.39 -15.43 -20.87
CA ALA A 42 11.72 -14.13 -20.91
C ALA A 42 12.69 -13.05 -21.39
N ALA A 43 12.23 -12.19 -22.31
CA ALA A 43 12.97 -11.05 -22.82
C ALA A 43 12.03 -9.91 -23.20
N ASN A 44 12.58 -8.73 -23.47
CA ASN A 44 11.83 -7.61 -24.03
C ASN A 44 12.36 -7.27 -25.42
N ILE A 45 11.48 -7.02 -26.38
CA ILE A 45 11.84 -6.52 -27.72
C ILE A 45 11.39 -5.08 -27.90
N ILE A 46 12.05 -4.37 -28.81
CA ILE A 46 11.67 -3.01 -29.21
C ILE A 46 11.13 -3.09 -30.64
N THR A 47 9.85 -2.74 -30.81
CA THR A 47 9.20 -2.72 -32.13
C THR A 47 9.71 -1.57 -33.01
N LYS A 48 9.42 -1.62 -34.31
CA LYS A 48 9.73 -0.52 -35.26
C LYS A 48 9.20 0.85 -34.82
N ALA A 49 8.10 0.86 -34.06
CA ALA A 49 7.50 2.07 -33.51
C ALA A 49 8.08 2.51 -32.15
N GLY A 50 9.17 1.89 -31.69
CA GLY A 50 9.81 2.21 -30.39
C GLY A 50 9.09 1.66 -29.15
N ARG A 51 8.00 0.90 -29.32
CA ARG A 51 7.30 0.28 -28.19
C ARG A 51 8.03 -0.96 -27.69
N GLN A 52 8.18 -1.07 -26.38
CA GLN A 52 8.69 -2.25 -25.70
C GLN A 52 7.59 -3.30 -25.57
N VAL A 53 7.88 -4.56 -25.91
CA VAL A 53 6.93 -5.68 -25.85
C VAL A 53 7.59 -6.85 -25.13
N PRO A 54 6.97 -7.38 -24.05
CA PRO A 54 7.47 -8.56 -23.36
C PRO A 54 7.22 -9.80 -24.22
N ILE A 55 8.22 -10.66 -24.31
CA ILE A 55 8.17 -11.87 -25.11
C ILE A 55 8.80 -13.05 -24.38
N SER A 56 8.47 -14.24 -24.85
CA SER A 56 9.14 -15.49 -24.50
C SER A 56 9.88 -16.02 -25.73
N ILE A 57 11.17 -16.31 -25.56
CA ILE A 57 12.07 -16.83 -26.57
C ILE A 57 12.26 -18.32 -26.32
N SER A 58 12.08 -19.12 -27.37
CA SER A 58 12.45 -20.53 -27.37
C SER A 58 13.24 -20.87 -28.62
N THR A 59 14.35 -21.59 -28.44
CA THR A 59 15.31 -21.93 -29.49
C THR A 59 15.55 -23.43 -29.57
N ALA A 60 15.68 -23.94 -30.79
CA ALA A 60 16.02 -25.33 -31.06
C ALA A 60 16.97 -25.44 -32.26
N VAL A 61 17.83 -26.45 -32.27
CA VAL A 61 18.66 -26.76 -33.45
C VAL A 61 17.80 -27.38 -34.55
N LEU A 62 18.08 -26.98 -35.80
CA LEU A 62 17.53 -27.58 -37.00
C LEU A 62 18.55 -28.59 -37.55
N ARG A 63 18.08 -29.82 -37.79
CA ARG A 63 18.90 -30.91 -38.33
C ARG A 63 18.39 -31.33 -39.69
N ASP A 64 19.28 -31.76 -40.56
CA ASP A 64 18.92 -32.41 -41.83
C ASP A 64 18.55 -33.90 -41.63
N GLU A 65 18.30 -34.59 -42.73
CA GLU A 65 17.96 -36.03 -42.74
C GLU A 65 19.12 -36.93 -42.29
N THR A 66 20.36 -36.43 -42.31
CA THR A 66 21.55 -37.16 -41.85
C THR A 66 21.87 -36.91 -40.37
N GLY A 67 21.17 -35.95 -39.74
CA GLY A 67 21.32 -35.57 -38.34
C GLY A 67 22.32 -34.43 -38.11
N GLU A 68 22.90 -33.87 -39.17
CA GLU A 68 23.81 -32.73 -39.11
C GLU A 68 23.03 -31.44 -38.79
N VAL A 69 23.64 -30.57 -37.98
CA VAL A 69 23.04 -29.29 -37.61
C VAL A 69 23.19 -28.32 -38.76
N ILE A 70 22.07 -27.98 -39.41
CA ILE A 70 22.03 -27.04 -40.54
C ILE A 70 21.62 -25.62 -40.14
N GLY A 71 21.18 -25.43 -38.89
CA GLY A 71 20.83 -24.12 -38.37
C GLY A 71 20.12 -24.17 -37.02
N GLY A 72 19.49 -23.06 -36.66
CA GLY A 72 18.71 -22.93 -35.44
C GLY A 72 17.41 -22.20 -35.73
N VAL A 73 16.35 -22.60 -35.04
CA VAL A 73 15.04 -21.96 -35.08
C VAL A 73 14.85 -21.21 -33.78
N GLU A 74 14.52 -19.93 -33.88
CA GLU A 74 14.14 -19.09 -32.75
C GLU A 74 12.66 -18.69 -32.90
N THR A 75 11.89 -18.85 -31.83
CA THR A 75 10.47 -18.50 -31.79
C THR A 75 10.24 -17.44 -30.72
N PHE A 76 9.40 -16.45 -31.06
CA PHE A 76 9.05 -15.34 -30.19
C PHE A 76 7.56 -15.39 -29.90
N ARG A 77 7.18 -15.53 -28.62
CA ARG A 77 5.79 -15.50 -28.17
C ARG A 77 5.50 -14.20 -27.44
N ASP A 78 4.51 -13.45 -27.88
CA ASP A 78 4.05 -12.22 -27.22
C ASP A 78 3.44 -12.55 -25.83
N LEU A 79 3.94 -11.90 -24.79
CA LEU A 79 3.47 -12.04 -23.41
C LEU A 79 2.63 -10.84 -22.93
N SER A 80 2.34 -9.86 -23.80
CA SER A 80 1.62 -8.63 -23.42
C SER A 80 0.27 -8.92 -22.79
N ALA A 81 -0.51 -9.84 -23.37
CA ALA A 81 -1.82 -10.22 -22.82
C ALA A 81 -1.70 -10.89 -21.43
N LEU A 82 -0.63 -11.66 -21.21
CA LEU A 82 -0.36 -12.29 -19.91
C LEU A 82 0.08 -11.26 -18.87
N GLU A 83 0.86 -10.26 -19.25
CA GLU A 83 1.20 -9.14 -18.35
C GLU A 83 0.00 -8.28 -18.01
N VAL A 84 -0.85 -7.94 -18.99
CA VAL A 84 -2.09 -7.20 -18.75
C VAL A 84 -3.00 -7.97 -17.81
N LEU A 85 -3.23 -9.26 -18.05
CA LEU A 85 -4.04 -10.10 -17.18
C LEU A 85 -3.45 -10.23 -15.77
N ARG A 86 -2.11 -10.34 -15.65
CA ARG A 86 -1.42 -10.32 -14.35
C ARG A 86 -1.61 -8.99 -13.63
N LYS A 87 -1.55 -7.86 -14.33
CA LYS A 87 -1.79 -6.54 -13.76
C LYS A 87 -3.25 -6.37 -13.31
N GLU A 88 -4.22 -6.81 -14.12
CA GLU A 88 -5.64 -6.80 -13.74
C GLU A 88 -5.93 -7.69 -12.53
N LEU A 89 -5.32 -8.89 -12.47
CA LEU A 89 -5.42 -9.76 -11.29
C LEU A 89 -4.75 -9.13 -10.08
N ALA A 90 -3.57 -8.52 -10.22
CA ALA A 90 -2.91 -7.80 -9.14
C ALA A 90 -3.76 -6.63 -8.63
N GLN A 91 -4.42 -5.88 -9.52
CA GLN A 91 -5.37 -4.83 -9.17
C GLN A 91 -6.61 -5.37 -8.45
N ARG A 92 -7.09 -6.57 -8.76
CA ARG A 92 -8.18 -7.22 -7.99
C ARG A 92 -7.78 -7.59 -6.56
N TYR A 93 -6.49 -7.77 -6.29
CA TYR A 93 -5.98 -8.15 -4.98
C TYR A 93 -5.33 -6.99 -4.22
N SER A 94 -5.18 -5.81 -4.81
CA SER A 94 -4.54 -4.64 -4.20
C SER A 94 -5.54 -3.49 -4.05
N PHE A 95 -5.63 -2.92 -2.86
CA PHE A 95 -6.45 -1.74 -2.56
C PHE A 95 -5.62 -0.81 -1.67
N GLU A 96 -5.22 0.37 -2.17
CA GLU A 96 -4.36 1.33 -1.43
C GLU A 96 -3.13 0.63 -0.80
N ASP A 97 -2.38 -0.12 -1.62
CA ASP A 97 -1.22 -0.97 -1.22
C ASP A 97 -1.53 -2.19 -0.32
N ILE A 98 -2.79 -2.45 0.01
CA ILE A 98 -3.19 -3.63 0.80
C ILE A 98 -3.43 -4.82 -0.12
N VAL A 99 -2.65 -5.90 0.07
CA VAL A 99 -2.85 -7.15 -0.67
C VAL A 99 -3.66 -8.15 0.14
N SER A 100 -4.81 -8.60 -0.37
CA SER A 100 -5.60 -9.66 0.27
C SER A 100 -6.32 -10.57 -0.72
N LYS A 101 -6.32 -11.88 -0.42
CA LYS A 101 -7.10 -12.91 -1.12
C LYS A 101 -8.32 -13.39 -0.31
N ASN A 102 -8.53 -12.86 0.89
CA ASN A 102 -9.63 -13.28 1.76
C ASN A 102 -10.94 -12.61 1.35
N HIS A 103 -12.01 -13.37 1.12
CA HIS A 103 -13.29 -12.83 0.66
C HIS A 103 -13.87 -11.78 1.62
N ARG A 104 -13.72 -11.94 2.95
CA ARG A 104 -14.22 -10.98 3.94
C ARG A 104 -13.46 -9.66 3.88
N MET A 105 -12.16 -9.71 3.60
CA MET A 105 -11.37 -8.50 3.37
C MET A 105 -11.79 -7.79 2.08
N LEU A 106 -12.14 -8.54 1.03
CA LEU A 106 -12.68 -7.95 -0.20
C LEU A 106 -14.04 -7.29 0.05
N GLU A 107 -14.88 -7.84 0.93
CA GLU A 107 -16.12 -7.19 1.37
C GLU A 107 -15.85 -5.87 2.10
N ILE A 108 -14.84 -5.83 2.98
CA ILE A 108 -14.40 -4.58 3.64
C ILE A 108 -13.92 -3.55 2.62
N PHE A 109 -13.11 -3.94 1.63
CA PHE A 109 -12.65 -3.04 0.58
C PHE A 109 -13.79 -2.47 -0.26
N ARG A 110 -14.89 -3.21 -0.42
CA ARG A 110 -16.06 -2.73 -1.16
C ARG A 110 -16.84 -1.63 -0.45
N ILE A 111 -16.87 -1.64 0.89
CA ILE A 111 -17.58 -0.63 1.69
C ILE A 111 -16.67 0.55 2.08
N LEU A 112 -15.35 0.38 2.01
CA LEU A 112 -14.39 1.40 2.42
C LEU A 112 -14.60 2.76 1.75
N PRO A 113 -14.84 2.86 0.42
CA PRO A 113 -15.08 4.13 -0.25
C PRO A 113 -16.31 4.87 0.30
N ASP A 114 -17.43 4.17 0.51
CA ASP A 114 -18.66 4.76 1.04
C ASP A 114 -18.44 5.31 2.47
N VAL A 115 -17.70 4.57 3.30
CA VAL A 115 -17.32 5.02 4.65
C VAL A 115 -16.38 6.23 4.59
N ALA A 116 -15.46 6.25 3.61
CA ALA A 116 -14.48 7.31 3.44
C ALA A 116 -15.13 8.66 3.05
N GLU A 117 -16.27 8.65 2.35
CA GLU A 117 -17.02 9.87 2.00
C GLU A 117 -17.63 10.60 3.22
N SER A 118 -17.85 9.87 4.32
CA SER A 118 -18.35 10.45 5.57
C SER A 118 -17.22 10.95 6.48
N ASP A 119 -17.51 11.95 7.32
CA ASP A 119 -16.61 12.41 8.39
C ASP A 119 -16.82 11.63 9.70
N CYS A 120 -17.55 10.51 9.69
CA CYS A 120 -17.81 9.72 10.88
C CYS A 120 -16.52 9.11 11.44
N THR A 121 -16.48 8.98 12.77
CA THR A 121 -15.46 8.21 13.46
C THR A 121 -15.56 6.74 13.05
N VAL A 122 -14.42 6.13 12.71
CA VAL A 122 -14.36 4.72 12.33
C VAL A 122 -13.59 3.93 13.37
N LEU A 123 -14.15 2.80 13.83
CA LEU A 123 -13.46 1.85 14.71
C LEU A 123 -13.02 0.61 13.90
N ILE A 124 -11.73 0.30 13.94
CA ILE A 124 -11.13 -0.87 13.29
C ILE A 124 -10.68 -1.85 14.37
N GLN A 125 -11.37 -3.00 14.45
CA GLN A 125 -11.02 -4.06 15.40
C GLN A 125 -10.35 -5.23 14.71
N GLY A 126 -9.31 -5.76 15.35
CA GLY A 126 -8.68 -7.00 14.91
C GLY A 126 -7.31 -7.23 15.55
N PRO A 127 -6.77 -8.44 15.45
CA PRO A 127 -5.52 -8.81 16.10
C PRO A 127 -4.36 -7.86 15.79
N SER A 128 -3.39 -7.74 16.68
CA SER A 128 -2.15 -7.00 16.43
C SER A 128 -1.44 -7.57 15.19
N GLY A 129 -0.90 -6.69 14.34
CA GLY A 129 -0.24 -7.09 13.09
C GLY A 129 -1.17 -7.46 11.92
N SER A 130 -2.49 -7.30 12.05
CA SER A 130 -3.45 -7.59 10.95
C SER A 130 -3.54 -6.52 9.86
N GLY A 131 -2.74 -5.45 9.94
CA GLY A 131 -2.75 -4.34 8.96
C GLY A 131 -3.83 -3.28 9.21
N LYS A 132 -4.31 -3.11 10.46
CA LYS A 132 -5.29 -2.07 10.84
C LYS A 132 -4.85 -0.66 10.42
N GLU A 133 -3.56 -0.33 10.57
CA GLU A 133 -3.00 0.96 10.16
C GLU A 133 -3.09 1.20 8.65
N LEU A 134 -2.96 0.13 7.84
CA LEU A 134 -3.08 0.24 6.38
C LEU A 134 -4.53 0.56 5.99
N LEU A 135 -5.51 -0.08 6.64
CA LEU A 135 -6.93 0.22 6.44
C LEU A 135 -7.27 1.66 6.85
N ALA A 136 -6.72 2.14 7.97
CA ALA A 136 -6.90 3.53 8.41
C ALA A 136 -6.31 4.54 7.41
N ARG A 137 -5.12 4.24 6.87
CA ARG A 137 -4.49 5.06 5.83
C ARG A 137 -5.30 5.05 4.53
N ALA A 138 -5.81 3.90 4.11
CA ALA A 138 -6.69 3.78 2.95
C ALA A 138 -7.97 4.61 3.11
N LEU A 139 -8.60 4.58 4.30
CA LEU A 139 -9.75 5.43 4.62
C LEU A 139 -9.44 6.92 4.46
N HIS A 140 -8.29 7.37 4.95
CA HIS A 140 -7.85 8.76 4.79
C HIS A 140 -7.65 9.14 3.32
N ASN A 141 -6.91 8.32 2.56
CA ASN A 141 -6.60 8.58 1.14
C ASN A 141 -7.86 8.68 0.27
N LEU A 142 -8.90 7.91 0.60
CA LEU A 142 -10.18 7.91 -0.11
C LEU A 142 -11.13 9.01 0.37
N SER A 143 -10.84 9.66 1.49
CA SER A 143 -11.73 10.65 2.08
C SER A 143 -11.62 12.02 1.41
N ARG A 144 -12.57 12.89 1.75
CA ARG A 144 -12.52 14.31 1.37
C ARG A 144 -11.34 15.07 2.00
N ARG A 145 -10.69 14.48 3.02
CA ARG A 145 -9.58 15.06 3.77
C ARG A 145 -8.20 14.54 3.33
N ARG A 146 -8.12 13.83 2.21
CA ARG A 146 -6.88 13.21 1.70
C ARG A 146 -5.71 14.18 1.44
N GLU A 147 -6.00 15.46 1.20
CA GLU A 147 -4.97 16.51 1.03
C GLU A 147 -4.49 17.08 2.38
N GLY A 148 -5.22 16.79 3.46
CA GLY A 148 -4.91 17.21 4.81
C GLY A 148 -3.90 16.29 5.50
N PRO A 149 -3.43 16.65 6.70
CA PRO A 149 -2.47 15.84 7.44
C PRO A 149 -3.07 14.50 7.88
N TYR A 150 -2.28 13.43 7.77
CA TYR A 150 -2.54 12.15 8.40
C TYR A 150 -1.59 11.95 9.57
N VAL A 151 -2.13 12.00 10.80
CA VAL A 151 -1.35 11.84 12.03
C VAL A 151 -1.75 10.52 12.67
N ALA A 152 -0.76 9.71 13.07
CA ALA A 152 -0.98 8.48 13.82
C ALA A 152 -0.31 8.56 15.19
N VAL A 153 -0.98 8.00 16.19
CA VAL A 153 -0.46 7.84 17.54
C VAL A 153 -0.85 6.46 18.06
N ASN A 154 0.12 5.76 18.64
CA ASN A 154 -0.11 4.50 19.31
C ASN A 154 -0.28 4.78 20.81
N CYS A 155 -1.49 4.53 21.32
CA CYS A 155 -1.89 4.82 22.69
C CYS A 155 -1.28 3.84 23.72
N GLY A 156 -0.85 2.64 23.28
CA GLY A 156 -0.18 1.66 24.14
C GLY A 156 1.33 1.87 24.28
N ALA A 157 1.94 2.70 23.44
CA ALA A 157 3.40 2.85 23.37
C ALA A 157 3.98 3.86 24.39
N LEU A 158 3.14 4.71 24.99
CA LEU A 158 3.58 5.81 25.85
C LEU A 158 2.95 5.73 27.25
N PRO A 159 3.67 6.14 28.31
CA PRO A 159 3.07 6.39 29.61
C PRO A 159 1.93 7.41 29.53
N GLU A 160 0.92 7.25 30.38
CA GLU A 160 -0.31 8.07 30.39
C GLU A 160 -0.05 9.57 30.33
N THR A 161 0.85 10.09 31.18
CA THR A 161 1.16 11.52 31.25
C THR A 161 1.80 12.06 29.97
N LEU A 162 2.64 11.24 29.31
CA LEU A 162 3.24 11.62 28.03
C LEU A 162 2.21 11.53 26.90
N LEU A 163 1.37 10.50 26.89
CA LEU A 163 0.31 10.34 25.91
C LEU A 163 -0.67 11.52 25.94
N GLU A 164 -1.05 11.97 27.13
CA GLU A 164 -1.89 13.15 27.32
C GLU A 164 -1.28 14.40 26.66
N SER A 165 0.00 14.65 26.96
CA SER A 165 0.74 15.79 26.42
C SER A 165 0.98 15.69 24.91
N GLU A 166 1.09 14.48 24.37
CA GLU A 166 1.22 14.24 22.93
C GLU A 166 -0.12 14.47 22.22
N LEU A 167 -1.23 13.97 22.75
CA LEU A 167 -2.55 14.11 22.14
C LEU A 167 -3.03 15.57 22.12
N PHE A 168 -3.01 16.23 23.28
CA PHE A 168 -3.63 17.55 23.46
C PHE A 168 -2.64 18.70 23.41
N GLY A 169 -1.34 18.43 23.55
CA GLY A 169 -0.32 19.48 23.64
C GLY A 169 -0.34 20.17 25.00
N TYR A 170 0.55 21.14 25.18
CA TYR A 170 0.65 21.93 26.41
C TYR A 170 1.14 23.34 26.15
N VAL A 171 0.77 24.25 27.05
CA VAL A 171 1.34 25.60 27.09
C VAL A 171 2.51 25.68 28.06
N LYS A 172 3.35 26.69 27.89
CA LYS A 172 4.47 26.97 28.79
C LYS A 172 3.99 27.07 30.24
N GLY A 173 4.66 26.36 31.13
CA GLY A 173 4.35 26.34 32.56
C GLY A 173 3.24 25.37 32.98
N ALA A 174 2.73 24.52 32.08
CA ALA A 174 1.73 23.51 32.41
C ALA A 174 2.22 22.46 33.43
N PHE A 175 3.51 22.11 33.40
CA PHE A 175 4.17 21.21 34.34
C PHE A 175 5.67 21.50 34.39
N THR A 176 6.39 20.89 35.34
CA THR A 176 7.85 21.02 35.47
C THR A 176 8.55 20.51 34.21
N GLY A 177 9.21 21.39 33.46
CA GLY A 177 9.85 21.08 32.16
C GLY A 177 9.06 21.53 30.93
N ALA A 178 7.88 22.14 31.09
CA ALA A 178 7.13 22.79 30.02
C ALA A 178 7.71 24.19 29.70
N ASP A 179 8.93 24.24 29.16
CA ASP A 179 9.65 25.51 28.93
C ASP A 179 9.10 26.32 27.75
N ARG A 180 8.34 25.67 26.85
CA ARG A 180 7.70 26.25 25.66
C ARG A 180 6.37 25.59 25.39
N ASP A 181 5.54 26.25 24.59
CA ASP A 181 4.31 25.65 24.06
C ASP A 181 4.66 24.50 23.11
N LYS A 182 3.84 23.45 23.13
CA LYS A 182 3.95 22.31 22.22
C LYS A 182 2.56 21.94 21.68
N PRO A 183 2.34 21.96 20.35
CA PRO A 183 1.08 21.51 19.77
C PRO A 183 0.92 20.00 19.95
N GLY A 184 -0.31 19.56 20.23
CA GLY A 184 -0.69 18.16 20.32
C GLY A 184 -1.01 17.53 18.96
N ARG A 185 -1.27 16.23 18.95
CA ARG A 185 -1.64 15.47 17.74
C ARG A 185 -2.95 15.95 17.13
N PHE A 186 -3.91 16.41 17.93
CA PHE A 186 -5.13 17.03 17.39
C PHE A 186 -4.81 18.30 16.59
N ALA A 187 -3.98 19.20 17.11
CA ALA A 187 -3.54 20.40 16.38
C ALA A 187 -2.78 20.04 15.09
N LEU A 188 -1.93 19.01 15.13
CA LEU A 188 -1.17 18.57 13.97
C LEU A 188 -2.04 17.88 12.91
N ALA A 189 -3.22 17.39 13.29
CA ALA A 189 -4.16 16.69 12.43
C ALA A 189 -5.29 17.59 11.90
N GLU A 190 -5.22 18.89 12.15
CA GLU A 190 -6.25 19.86 11.78
C GLU A 190 -6.57 19.81 10.27
N ALA A 191 -7.88 19.86 9.95
CA ALA A 191 -8.43 19.63 8.61
C ALA A 191 -8.11 18.25 7.99
N GLY A 192 -7.54 17.33 8.77
CA GLY A 192 -7.03 16.04 8.33
C GLY A 192 -7.63 14.87 9.08
N THR A 193 -6.80 13.87 9.39
CA THR A 193 -7.22 12.63 10.06
C THR A 193 -6.23 12.24 11.16
N LEU A 194 -6.77 11.88 12.33
CA LEU A 194 -6.01 11.33 13.45
C LEU A 194 -6.35 9.85 13.64
N LEU A 195 -5.35 8.98 13.50
CA LEU A 195 -5.41 7.59 13.90
C LEU A 195 -5.00 7.44 15.36
N LEU A 196 -5.92 6.91 16.17
CA LEU A 196 -5.69 6.44 17.53
C LEU A 196 -5.53 4.92 17.51
N ASP A 197 -4.30 4.44 17.42
CA ASP A 197 -4.01 3.01 17.44
C ASP A 197 -3.91 2.48 18.88
N GLU A 198 -4.37 1.26 19.07
CA GLU A 198 -4.55 0.61 20.37
C GLU A 198 -5.35 1.46 21.39
N VAL A 199 -6.49 2.02 20.95
CA VAL A 199 -7.37 2.86 21.79
C VAL A 199 -7.88 2.13 23.05
N GLY A 200 -7.96 0.80 23.01
CA GLY A 200 -8.36 -0.02 24.15
C GLY A 200 -7.35 -0.04 25.30
N ASP A 201 -6.13 0.46 25.09
CA ASP A 201 -5.10 0.60 26.11
C ASP A 201 -5.14 1.97 26.83
N LEU A 202 -6.09 2.86 26.46
CA LEU A 202 -6.22 4.17 27.10
C LEU A 202 -6.63 4.05 28.57
N ALA A 203 -5.95 4.81 29.42
CA ALA A 203 -6.35 4.99 30.81
C ALA A 203 -7.73 5.67 30.92
N PRO A 204 -8.55 5.34 31.93
CA PRO A 204 -9.91 5.89 32.08
C PRO A 204 -9.97 7.42 32.08
N ALA A 205 -8.95 8.10 32.65
CA ALA A 205 -8.89 9.56 32.67
C ALA A 205 -8.74 10.16 31.25
N LEU A 206 -7.97 9.50 30.38
CA LEU A 206 -7.80 9.92 28.99
C LEU A 206 -9.05 9.63 28.14
N GLN A 207 -9.78 8.54 28.45
CA GLN A 207 -11.04 8.24 27.77
C GLN A 207 -12.07 9.37 27.94
N ILE A 208 -12.16 9.98 29.14
CA ILE A 208 -13.04 11.12 29.40
C ILE A 208 -12.67 12.33 28.53
N LYS A 209 -11.37 12.63 28.42
CA LYS A 209 -10.90 13.75 27.60
C LYS A 209 -11.15 13.50 26.12
N LEU A 210 -10.87 12.29 25.65
CA LEU A 210 -11.13 11.89 24.27
C LEU A 210 -12.61 11.99 23.92
N LEU A 211 -13.51 11.53 24.81
CA LEU A 211 -14.96 11.64 24.62
C LEU A 211 -15.39 13.09 24.40
N ARG A 212 -14.90 14.03 25.22
CA ARG A 212 -15.17 15.47 25.02
C ARG A 212 -14.75 15.96 23.65
N VAL A 213 -13.60 15.52 23.14
CA VAL A 213 -13.18 15.91 21.79
C VAL A 213 -14.10 15.34 20.72
N LEU A 214 -14.55 14.10 20.88
CA LEU A 214 -15.45 13.45 19.93
C LEU A 214 -16.85 14.09 19.92
N GLU A 215 -17.37 14.49 21.08
CA GLU A 215 -18.70 15.08 21.22
C GLU A 215 -18.72 16.59 20.93
N GLU A 216 -17.82 17.35 21.57
CA GLU A 216 -17.81 18.82 21.53
C GLU A 216 -16.97 19.37 20.37
N ARG A 217 -16.19 18.51 19.70
CA ARG A 217 -15.21 18.91 18.67
C ARG A 217 -14.25 19.99 19.17
N ALA A 218 -13.89 19.92 20.44
CA ALA A 218 -12.97 20.84 21.08
C ALA A 218 -12.12 20.12 22.14
N TYR A 219 -10.93 20.63 22.40
CA TYR A 219 -10.04 20.11 23.44
C TYR A 219 -9.26 21.24 24.10
N GLU A 220 -8.71 20.96 25.28
CA GLU A 220 -7.91 21.92 26.04
C GLU A 220 -6.46 21.42 26.17
N PRO A 221 -5.47 22.16 25.65
CA PRO A 221 -4.07 21.88 25.92
C PRO A 221 -3.79 21.92 27.43
N LEU A 222 -2.83 21.12 27.89
CA LEU A 222 -2.49 21.09 29.32
C LEU A 222 -2.01 22.47 29.76
N GLY A 223 -2.56 22.94 30.89
CA GLY A 223 -2.26 24.27 31.45
C GLY A 223 -2.98 25.43 30.75
N ALA A 224 -3.72 25.19 29.67
CA ALA A 224 -4.54 26.21 29.03
C ALA A 224 -5.87 26.40 29.77
N THR A 225 -6.44 27.60 29.66
CA THR A 225 -7.78 27.94 30.18
C THR A 225 -8.82 28.08 29.07
N ALA A 226 -8.39 28.02 27.82
CA ALA A 226 -9.24 28.17 26.65
C ALA A 226 -9.23 26.88 25.82
N SER A 227 -10.43 26.45 25.41
CA SER A 227 -10.61 25.31 24.52
C SER A 227 -10.29 25.69 23.07
N VAL A 228 -9.77 24.72 22.33
CA VAL A 228 -9.38 24.81 20.91
C VAL A 228 -10.32 23.91 20.12
N GLN A 229 -10.87 24.43 19.01
CA GLN A 229 -11.70 23.63 18.10
C GLN A 229 -10.83 22.58 17.39
N ALA A 230 -11.39 21.39 17.18
CA ALA A 230 -10.74 20.30 16.46
C ALA A 230 -11.58 19.93 15.23
N ASP A 231 -11.17 20.39 14.06
CA ASP A 231 -11.70 19.89 12.79
C ASP A 231 -10.86 18.68 12.33
N VAL A 232 -11.01 17.56 13.04
CA VAL A 232 -10.20 16.36 12.82
C VAL A 232 -11.11 15.15 12.70
N ARG A 233 -10.96 14.38 11.61
CA ARG A 233 -11.59 13.06 11.51
C ARG A 233 -10.81 12.06 12.36
N VAL A 234 -11.50 11.34 13.24
CA VAL A 234 -10.87 10.33 14.10
C VAL A 234 -11.08 8.93 13.53
N ILE A 235 -10.00 8.15 13.44
CA ILE A 235 -10.04 6.71 13.20
C ILE A 235 -9.43 6.05 14.42
N ALA A 236 -10.12 5.09 15.03
CA ALA A 236 -9.64 4.33 16.16
C ALA A 236 -9.35 2.90 15.75
N ALA A 237 -8.27 2.32 16.28
CA ALA A 237 -7.93 0.91 16.08
C ALA A 237 -7.62 0.23 17.41
N THR A 238 -7.93 -1.05 17.54
CA THR A 238 -7.60 -1.83 18.74
C THR A 238 -7.58 -3.33 18.45
N HIS A 239 -6.73 -4.05 19.16
CA HIS A 239 -6.77 -5.52 19.24
C HIS A 239 -7.70 -6.06 20.32
N ARG A 240 -8.17 -5.20 21.24
CA ARG A 240 -9.04 -5.60 22.34
C ARG A 240 -10.50 -5.68 21.91
N ASP A 241 -11.23 -6.58 22.58
CA ASP A 241 -12.69 -6.61 22.52
C ASP A 241 -13.25 -5.50 23.44
N LEU A 242 -13.64 -4.38 22.83
CA LEU A 242 -14.16 -3.23 23.58
C LEU A 242 -15.49 -3.54 24.26
N ALA A 243 -16.35 -4.40 23.68
CA ALA A 243 -17.62 -4.75 24.31
C ALA A 243 -17.38 -5.43 25.66
N ARG A 244 -16.42 -6.37 25.68
CA ARG A 244 -15.98 -7.00 26.91
C ARG A 244 -15.29 -6.00 27.86
N SER A 245 -14.45 -5.10 27.36
CA SER A 245 -13.80 -4.09 28.21
C SER A 245 -14.80 -3.14 28.89
N VAL A 246 -15.94 -2.86 28.25
CA VAL A 246 -17.06 -2.11 28.84
C VAL A 246 -17.71 -2.91 29.96
N GLU A 247 -18.00 -4.19 29.75
CA GLU A 247 -18.56 -5.08 30.79
C GLU A 247 -17.63 -5.19 32.01
N GLU A 248 -16.32 -5.19 31.78
CA GLU A 248 -15.29 -5.24 32.83
C GLU A 248 -15.01 -3.88 33.49
N GLY A 249 -15.65 -2.79 33.02
CA GLY A 249 -15.48 -1.44 33.57
C GLY A 249 -14.12 -0.80 33.28
N THR A 250 -13.36 -1.35 32.32
CA THR A 250 -12.03 -0.85 31.91
C THR A 250 -12.10 0.08 30.70
N PHE A 251 -13.24 0.10 30.01
CA PHE A 251 -13.55 1.02 28.92
C PHE A 251 -14.94 1.62 29.11
N ARG A 252 -15.12 2.86 28.69
CA ARG A 252 -16.38 3.57 28.80
C ARG A 252 -17.41 3.11 27.77
N GLN A 253 -18.69 3.17 28.14
CA GLN A 253 -19.80 2.79 27.26
C GLN A 253 -20.17 3.91 26.28
N ASP A 254 -20.03 5.16 26.73
CA ASP A 254 -20.21 6.39 25.96
C ASP A 254 -18.96 6.73 25.14
#